data_AF-A0A2S4YY56-F1
#
_entry.id   AF-A0A2S4YY56-F1
#
_cell.length_a   1.000
_cell.length_b   1.000
_cell.length_c   1.000
_cell.angle_alpha   90.00
_cell.angle_beta   90.00
_cell.angle_gamma   90.00
#
_symmetry.space_group_name_H-M   'P 1'
#
loop_
_entity.id
_entity.type
_entity.pdbx_description
1 polymer ?
#
loop_
_entity_poly.entity_id
_entity_poly.type
_entity_poly.pdbx_seq_one_letter_code
_entity_poly.pdbx_strand_id
1 'polypeptide(L)'
;MVDLERIAAEITAYYRALDESATLRHHFRHADEEGGLWYIEAVPDRSELIVIKQAELTAAGQLHRYSWEHLEDEHGGLTDQAIDPEQDPLEAIPAEEFQRVWTR
;
A
#
# COMPACT_ATOMS: atom_id res chain seq x y z
N MET A 1 -12.21 4.42 -24.74
CA MET A 1 -10.92 5.02 -24.38
C MET A 1 -11.10 6.12 -23.34
N VAL A 2 -11.98 7.11 -23.57
CA VAL A 2 -12.35 8.17 -22.59
C VAL A 2 -12.77 7.62 -21.23
N ASP A 3 -13.47 6.48 -21.17
CA ASP A 3 -13.89 5.90 -19.88
C ASP A 3 -12.74 5.33 -19.04
N LEU A 4 -11.70 4.76 -19.67
CA LEU A 4 -10.59 4.14 -18.92
C LEU A 4 -9.67 5.21 -18.30
N GLU A 5 -9.34 6.25 -19.06
CA GLU A 5 -8.56 7.38 -18.55
C GLU A 5 -9.29 8.12 -17.43
N ARG A 6 -10.61 8.26 -17.55
CA ARG A 6 -11.44 8.82 -16.49
C ARG A 6 -11.43 7.96 -15.23
N ILE A 7 -11.63 6.65 -15.37
CA ILE A 7 -11.60 5.71 -14.24
C ILE A 7 -10.23 5.76 -13.53
N ALA A 8 -9.13 5.74 -14.29
CA ALA A 8 -7.79 5.82 -13.72
C ALA A 8 -7.56 7.13 -12.94
N ALA A 9 -8.04 8.26 -13.47
CA ALA A 9 -7.97 9.54 -12.78
C ALA A 9 -8.82 9.57 -11.50
N GLU A 10 -10.01 8.95 -11.50
CA GLU A 10 -10.87 8.83 -10.33
C GLU A 10 -10.23 7.95 -9.23
N ILE A 11 -9.62 6.83 -9.61
CA ILE A 11 -8.88 5.96 -8.68
C ILE A 11 -7.68 6.69 -8.07
N THR A 12 -6.89 7.38 -8.90
CA THR A 12 -5.75 8.18 -8.44
C THR A 12 -6.21 9.27 -7.48
N ALA A 13 -7.28 9.98 -7.81
CA ALA A 13 -7.83 11.04 -6.96
C ALA A 13 -8.35 10.49 -5.62
N TYR A 14 -8.95 9.30 -5.62
CA TYR A 14 -9.40 8.63 -4.41
C TYR A 14 -8.25 8.31 -3.46
N TYR A 15 -7.21 7.59 -3.92
CA TYR A 15 -6.06 7.25 -3.08
C TYR A 15 -5.29 8.49 -2.62
N ARG A 16 -5.17 9.50 -3.49
CA ARG A 16 -4.58 10.78 -3.12
C ARG A 16 -5.36 11.47 -2.00
N ALA A 17 -6.69 11.52 -2.10
CA ALA A 17 -7.51 12.12 -1.06
C ALA A 17 -7.39 11.39 0.28
N LEU A 18 -7.32 10.05 0.26
CA LEU A 18 -7.04 9.26 1.46
C LEU A 18 -5.67 9.58 2.06
N ASP A 19 -4.60 9.57 1.26
CA ASP A 19 -3.25 9.85 1.75
C ASP A 19 -3.12 11.29 2.30
N GLU A 20 -3.67 12.29 1.63
CA GLU A 20 -3.57 13.70 2.04
C GLU A 20 -4.44 14.03 3.27
N SER A 21 -5.56 13.33 3.48
CA SER A 21 -6.50 13.62 4.58
C SER A 21 -6.34 12.73 5.82
N ALA A 22 -5.51 11.69 5.75
CA ALA A 22 -5.35 10.72 6.82
C ALA A 22 -4.78 11.34 8.11
N THR A 23 -5.56 11.24 9.19
CA THR A 23 -5.16 11.63 10.55
C THR A 23 -4.66 10.46 11.40
N LEU A 24 -4.96 9.23 10.97
CA LEU A 24 -4.53 7.98 11.58
C LEU A 24 -3.98 7.06 10.47
N ARG A 25 -2.83 6.45 10.73
CA ARG A 25 -2.15 5.53 9.82
C ARG A 25 -1.79 4.26 10.57
N HIS A 26 -2.05 3.13 9.95
CA HIS A 26 -1.68 1.80 10.42
C HIS A 26 -0.58 1.25 9.54
N HIS A 27 0.39 0.58 10.15
CA HIS A 27 1.54 0.05 9.44
C HIS A 27 1.63 -1.45 9.68
N PHE A 28 1.87 -2.19 8.61
CA PHE A 28 1.98 -3.63 8.66
C PHE A 28 3.19 -4.14 7.88
N ARG A 29 3.61 -5.34 8.23
CA ARG A 29 4.58 -6.14 7.49
C ARG A 29 4.01 -7.53 7.22
N HIS A 30 4.33 -8.06 6.04
CA HIS A 30 4.13 -9.46 5.69
C HIS A 30 5.44 -10.03 5.15
N ALA A 31 5.71 -11.30 5.44
CA ALA A 31 6.77 -12.05 4.78
C ALA A 31 6.11 -13.12 3.93
N ASP A 32 6.40 -13.12 2.63
CA ASP A 32 5.91 -14.16 1.72
C ASP A 32 6.75 -15.44 1.84
N GLU A 33 6.26 -16.52 1.21
CA GLU A 33 6.92 -17.83 1.23
C GLU A 33 8.25 -17.87 0.46
N GLU A 34 8.49 -16.89 -0.42
CA GLU A 34 9.68 -16.77 -1.28
C GLU A 34 10.77 -15.90 -0.64
N GLY A 35 10.51 -15.35 0.56
CA GLY A 35 11.43 -14.53 1.33
C GLY A 35 11.38 -13.03 0.98
N GLY A 36 10.39 -12.60 0.22
CA GLY A 36 10.05 -11.19 0.04
C GLY A 36 9.35 -10.63 1.28
N LEU A 37 9.48 -9.31 1.45
CA LEU A 37 8.87 -8.57 2.55
C LEU A 37 7.99 -7.46 2.00
N TRP A 38 6.73 -7.44 2.43
CA TRP A 38 5.78 -6.41 2.08
C TRP A 38 5.59 -5.49 3.28
N TYR A 39 5.66 -4.19 3.04
CA TYR A 39 5.44 -3.14 4.02
C TYR A 39 4.26 -2.31 3.57
N ILE A 40 3.28 -2.13 4.45
CA ILE A 40 1.98 -1.56 4.10
C ILE A 40 1.69 -0.38 5.04
N GLU A 41 1.25 0.74 4.49
CA GLU A 41 0.61 1.83 5.22
C GLU A 41 -0.86 1.90 4.78
N ALA A 42 -1.76 1.79 5.75
CA ALA A 42 -3.20 1.76 5.52
C ALA A 42 -3.93 2.78 6.41
N VAL A 43 -5.08 3.25 5.94
CA VAL A 43 -5.89 4.28 6.60
C VAL A 43 -7.36 3.87 6.65
N PRO A 44 -8.09 4.22 7.72
CA PRO A 44 -9.51 3.88 7.80
C PRO A 44 -10.33 4.70 6.78
N ASP A 45 -11.15 4.03 5.97
CA ASP A 45 -12.22 4.63 5.17
C ASP A 45 -13.46 3.75 5.23
N ARG A 46 -14.64 4.34 5.48
CA ARG A 46 -15.95 3.64 5.44
C ARG A 46 -16.02 2.30 6.20
N SER A 47 -15.32 2.18 7.32
CA SER A 47 -15.21 0.96 8.17
C SER A 47 -14.24 -0.11 7.66
N GLU A 48 -13.52 0.17 6.58
CA GLU A 48 -12.46 -0.66 6.01
C GLU A 48 -11.09 -0.01 6.27
N LEU A 49 -10.03 -0.81 6.20
CA LEU A 49 -8.66 -0.32 6.34
C LEU A 49 -7.98 -0.37 4.96
N ILE A 50 -7.95 0.78 4.28
CA ILE A 50 -7.53 0.88 2.87
C ILE A 50 -6.03 1.13 2.79
N VAL A 51 -5.33 0.34 1.97
CA VAL A 51 -3.91 0.53 1.70
C VAL A 51 -3.68 1.76 0.83
N ILE A 52 -2.80 2.65 1.28
CA ILE A 52 -2.44 3.89 0.56
C ILE A 52 -0.99 3.92 0.12
N LYS A 53 -0.12 3.14 0.77
CA LYS A 53 1.26 2.91 0.34
C LYS A 53 1.65 1.47 0.58
N GLN A 54 2.35 0.90 -0.39
CA GLN A 54 2.87 -0.46 -0.32
C GLN A 54 4.32 -0.46 -0.82
N ALA A 55 5.21 -1.10 -0.08
CA ALA A 55 6.58 -1.33 -0.51
C ALA A 55 6.89 -2.83 -0.44
N GLU A 56 7.36 -3.38 -1.55
CA GLU A 56 7.80 -4.77 -1.64
C GLU A 56 9.33 -4.78 -1.74
N LEU A 57 9.98 -5.43 -0.78
CA LEU A 57 11.39 -5.76 -0.82
C LEU A 57 11.54 -7.22 -1.23
N THR A 58 11.95 -7.47 -2.47
CA THR A 58 12.11 -8.83 -2.99
C THR A 58 13.28 -9.54 -2.30
N ALA A 59 13.31 -10.88 -2.37
CA ALA A 59 14.44 -11.67 -1.86
C ALA A 59 15.79 -11.28 -2.53
N ALA A 60 15.76 -10.73 -3.75
CA ALA A 60 16.93 -10.20 -4.44
C ALA A 60 17.36 -8.79 -3.96
N GLY A 61 16.60 -8.19 -3.04
CA GLY A 61 16.84 -6.86 -2.48
C GLY A 61 16.35 -5.71 -3.35
N GLN A 62 15.50 -5.98 -4.36
CA GLN A 62 14.85 -4.94 -5.15
C GLN A 62 13.67 -4.36 -4.39
N LEU A 63 13.47 -3.05 -4.49
CA LEU A 63 12.43 -2.34 -3.75
C LEU A 63 11.44 -1.71 -4.72
N HIS A 64 10.24 -2.26 -4.76
CA HIS A 64 9.10 -1.72 -5.50
C HIS A 64 8.22 -0.91 -4.56
N ARG A 65 7.68 0.21 -5.03
CA ARG A 65 6.88 1.13 -4.21
C ARG A 65 5.65 1.55 -4.97
N TYR A 66 4.51 1.42 -4.34
CA TYR A 66 3.23 1.79 -4.89
C TYR A 66 2.50 2.78 -3.98
N SER A 67 1.90 3.79 -4.59
CA SER A 67 1.10 4.83 -3.94
C SER A 67 0.20 5.48 -4.99
N TRP A 68 -0.57 6.51 -4.63
CA TRP A 68 -1.35 7.25 -5.62
C TRP A 68 -0.51 7.86 -6.75
N GLU A 69 0.80 8.10 -6.55
CA GLU A 69 1.72 8.57 -7.60
C GLU A 69 2.13 7.46 -8.59
N HIS A 70 2.03 6.20 -8.17
CA HIS A 70 2.45 5.03 -8.93
C HIS A 70 1.64 3.81 -8.47
N LEU A 71 0.49 3.57 -9.10
CA LEU A 71 -0.47 2.55 -8.65
C LEU A 71 -0.06 1.14 -9.06
N GLU A 72 0.49 0.96 -10.26
CA GLU A 72 0.86 -0.36 -10.80
C GLU A 72 1.97 -0.23 -11.85
N ASP A 73 2.76 -1.28 -11.99
CA ASP A 73 3.72 -1.48 -13.08
C ASP A 73 3.86 -2.98 -13.41
N GLU A 74 4.90 -3.34 -14.17
CA GLU A 74 5.16 -4.73 -14.57
C GLU A 74 5.52 -5.68 -13.42
N HIS A 75 5.84 -5.14 -12.23
CA HIS A 75 6.23 -5.89 -11.05
C HIS A 75 5.10 -6.07 -10.04
N GLY A 76 4.00 -5.32 -10.17
CA GLY A 76 2.87 -5.41 -9.25
C GLY A 76 2.10 -4.11 -9.14
N GLY A 77 1.43 -3.91 -8.01
CA GLY A 77 0.65 -2.70 -7.75
C GLY A 77 0.24 -2.54 -6.30
N LEU A 78 -0.30 -1.37 -6.01
CA LEU A 78 -1.00 -1.07 -4.77
C LEU A 78 -2.22 -1.99 -4.68
N THR A 79 -2.29 -2.80 -3.63
CA THR A 79 -3.46 -3.67 -3.43
C THR A 79 -4.76 -2.86 -3.39
N ASP A 80 -5.78 -3.34 -4.09
CA ASP A 80 -7.14 -2.81 -4.05
C ASP A 80 -8.00 -3.47 -2.95
N GLN A 81 -7.42 -4.42 -2.22
CA GLN A 81 -8.07 -5.12 -1.10
C GLN A 81 -7.85 -4.35 0.20
N ALA A 82 -8.93 -4.15 0.94
CA ALA A 82 -8.87 -3.66 2.31
C ALA A 82 -8.18 -4.68 3.22
N ILE A 83 -7.44 -4.18 4.21
CA ILE A 83 -6.84 -5.00 5.26
C ILE A 83 -7.92 -5.41 6.27
N ASP A 84 -7.97 -6.69 6.58
CA ASP A 84 -8.67 -7.25 7.72
C ASP A 84 -7.63 -7.72 8.76
N PRO A 85 -7.35 -6.93 9.81
CA PRO A 85 -6.34 -7.30 10.82
C PRO A 85 -6.64 -8.59 11.58
N GLU A 86 -7.87 -9.11 11.55
CA GLU A 86 -8.25 -10.36 12.22
C GLU A 86 -8.05 -11.59 11.31
N GLN A 87 -8.07 -11.41 9.98
CA GLN A 87 -7.96 -12.50 9.01
C GLN A 87 -6.61 -12.51 8.29
N ASP A 88 -6.04 -11.34 8.03
CA ASP A 88 -4.84 -11.22 7.24
C ASP A 88 -3.60 -11.58 8.07
N PRO A 89 -2.65 -12.35 7.50
CA PRO A 89 -1.41 -12.75 8.18
C PRO A 89 -0.39 -11.60 8.22
N LEU A 90 -0.79 -10.47 8.80
CA LEU A 90 -0.01 -9.23 8.85
C LEU A 90 0.47 -8.95 10.27
N GLU A 91 1.74 -8.58 10.38
CA GLU A 91 2.32 -8.11 11.63
C GLU A 91 2.20 -6.59 11.69
N ALA A 92 1.56 -6.05 12.74
CA ALA A 92 1.56 -4.61 12.99
C ALA A 92 2.97 -4.13 13.36
N ILE A 93 3.46 -3.09 12.69
CA ILE A 93 4.80 -2.52 12.90
C ILE A 93 4.73 -1.04 13.29
N PRO A 94 5.78 -0.47 13.90
CA PRO A 94 5.86 0.97 14.11
C PRO A 94 5.98 1.73 12.78
N ALA A 95 5.41 2.94 12.72
CA ALA A 95 5.55 3.84 11.58
C ALA A 95 7.03 4.06 11.17
N GLU A 96 7.93 4.13 12.15
CA GLU A 96 9.37 4.31 11.91
C GLU A 96 10.00 3.17 11.10
N GLU A 97 9.54 1.93 11.28
CA GLU A 97 10.03 0.79 10.51
C GLU A 97 9.59 0.91 9.05
N PHE A 98 8.31 1.21 8.82
CA PHE A 98 7.80 1.47 7.47
C PHE A 98 8.56 2.62 6.79
N GLN A 99 8.73 3.74 7.49
CA GLN A 99 9.39 4.93 6.92
C GLN A 99 10.84 4.64 6.50
N ARG A 100 11.58 3.83 7.26
CA ARG A 100 12.96 3.45 6.88
C ARG A 100 13.02 2.71 5.56
N VAL A 101 12.06 1.83 5.30
CA VAL A 101 11.97 1.11 4.01
C VAL A 101 11.51 2.06 2.93
N TRP A 102 10.48 2.85 3.22
CA TRP A 102 9.89 3.78 2.26
C TRP A 102 10.90 4.79 1.72
N THR A 103 11.72 5.42 2.57
CA THR A 103 12.65 6.49 2.18
C THR A 103 14.03 6.02 1.72
N ARG A 104 14.27 4.70 1.59
CA ARG A 104 15.57 4.13 1.20
C ARG A 104 16.03 4.55 -0.20
#